data_AF-A0A1G2RDM3-F1
#
_entry.id   AF-A0A1G2RDM3-F1
#
_cell.length_a   1.000
_cell.length_b   1.000
_cell.length_c   1.000
_cell.angle_alpha   90.00
_cell.angle_beta   90.00
_cell.angle_gamma   90.00
#
_symmetry.space_group_name_H-M   'P 1'
#
loop_
_entity.id
_entity.type
_entity.pdbx_description
1 polymer ?
#
loop_
_entity_poly.entity_id
_entity_poly.type
_entity_poly.pdbx_seq_one_letter_code
_entity_poly.pdbx_strand_id
1 'polypeptide(L)'
;MDEEKTTSTPTPFEESVIKILDLVSTTDELRIIGALIPATIIHYNHDHIIEKWRRKVQELSWPHDDSGVVEYLLNEKKTIEEGSSDLAKEILSLTG
;
A
#
# COMPACT_ATOMS: atom_id res chain seq x y z
N MET A 1 28.01 -6.52 -16.78
CA MET A 1 26.68 -5.93 -16.99
C MET A 1 25.92 -6.28 -15.74
N ASP A 2 26.02 -5.39 -14.76
CA ASP A 2 25.26 -5.52 -13.52
C ASP A 2 23.82 -5.13 -13.84
N GLU A 3 22.93 -6.11 -13.78
CA GLU A 3 21.50 -5.88 -13.84
C GLU A 3 21.12 -4.98 -12.67
N GLU A 4 20.75 -3.74 -12.97
CA GLU A 4 20.24 -2.77 -12.02
C GLU A 4 18.86 -3.24 -11.55
N LYS A 5 18.88 -4.18 -10.59
CA LYS A 5 17.70 -4.58 -9.85
C LYS A 5 17.24 -3.33 -9.10
N THR A 6 16.20 -2.67 -9.59
CA THR A 6 15.52 -1.58 -8.89
C THR A 6 14.90 -2.13 -7.61
N THR A 7 15.72 -2.30 -6.57
CA THR A 7 15.26 -2.52 -5.19
C THR A 7 14.84 -1.17 -4.66
N SER A 8 13.71 -0.66 -5.14
CA SER A 8 13.16 0.59 -4.65
C SER A 8 12.82 0.44 -3.18
N THR A 9 13.43 1.28 -2.35
CA THR A 9 13.27 1.27 -0.90
C THR A 9 11.92 1.87 -0.50
N PRO A 10 11.24 1.34 0.54
CA PRO A 10 10.05 1.94 1.09
C PRO A 10 10.27 3.43 1.38
N THR A 11 9.30 4.29 1.06
CA THR A 11 9.43 5.71 1.41
C THR A 11 9.16 5.89 2.90
N PRO A 12 9.60 7.02 3.49
CA PRO A 12 9.35 7.31 4.90
C PRO A 12 7.86 7.30 5.26
N PHE A 13 6.97 7.59 4.31
CA PHE A 13 5.53 7.61 4.56
C PHE A 13 4.95 6.21 4.77
N GLU A 14 5.25 5.23 3.92
CA GLU A 14 4.70 3.86 4.09
C GLU A 14 5.16 3.24 5.40
N GLU A 15 6.43 3.45 5.77
CA GLU A 15 6.98 3.02 7.06
C GLU A 15 6.30 3.75 8.25
N SER A 16 5.99 5.04 8.10
CA SER A 16 5.24 5.79 9.10
C SER A 16 3.80 5.30 9.25
N VAL A 17 3.10 4.96 8.16
CA VAL A 17 1.74 4.40 8.22
C VAL A 17 1.73 3.11 9.03
N ILE A 18 2.66 2.20 8.76
CA ILE A 18 2.80 0.94 9.51
C ILE A 18 3.00 1.19 11.00
N LYS A 19 3.92 2.09 11.36
CA LYS A 19 4.21 2.44 12.76
C LYS A 19 3.03 3.12 13.45
N ILE A 20 2.35 4.03 12.77
CA ILE A 20 1.20 4.74 13.33
C ILE A 20 0.04 3.77 13.54
N LEU A 21 -0.20 2.84 12.60
CA LEU A 21 -1.22 1.82 12.77
C LEU A 21 -1.00 0.97 14.02
N ASP A 22 0.22 0.74 14.49
CA ASP A 22 0.45 0.05 15.77
C ASP A 22 0.05 0.89 17.00
N LEU A 23 0.07 2.22 16.88
CA LEU A 23 -0.19 3.16 17.97
C LEU A 23 -1.66 3.60 18.05
N VAL A 24 -2.41 3.45 16.95
CA VAL A 24 -3.84 3.81 16.89
C VAL A 24 -4.61 3.07 17.99
N SER A 25 -5.32 3.86 18.80
CA SER A 25 -6.04 3.40 19.99
C SER A 25 -7.54 3.73 19.94
N THR A 26 -7.96 4.57 19.00
CA THR A 26 -9.36 4.98 18.82
C THR A 26 -9.81 4.85 17.37
N THR A 27 -11.13 4.74 17.16
CA THR A 27 -11.72 4.68 15.82
C THR A 27 -11.56 5.99 15.05
N ASP A 28 -11.50 7.14 15.72
CA ASP A 28 -11.27 8.44 15.07
C ASP A 28 -9.84 8.59 14.55
N GLU A 29 -8.84 8.13 15.29
CA GLU A 29 -7.45 8.05 14.80
C GLU A 29 -7.36 7.13 13.58
N LEU A 30 -8.01 5.95 13.66
CA LEU A 30 -8.03 5.00 12.54
C LEU A 30 -8.68 5.62 11.30
N ARG A 31 -9.79 6.37 11.48
CA ARG A 31 -10.45 7.11 10.39
C ARG A 31 -9.54 8.15 9.75
N ILE A 32 -8.76 8.90 10.53
CA ILE A 32 -7.81 9.89 10.00
C ILE A 32 -6.75 9.20 9.13
N ILE A 33 -6.15 8.12 9.63
CA ILE A 33 -5.17 7.35 8.85
C ILE A 33 -5.79 6.78 7.58
N GLY A 34 -7.03 6.28 7.67
CA GLY A 34 -7.76 5.76 6.52
C GLY A 34 -8.02 6.80 5.44
N ALA A 35 -8.18 8.08 5.81
CA ALA A 35 -8.31 9.16 4.84
C ALA A 35 -6.97 9.59 4.21
N LEU A 36 -5.85 9.45 4.94
CA LEU A 36 -4.52 9.83 4.46
C LEU A 36 -3.94 8.84 3.46
N ILE A 37 -4.24 7.55 3.61
CA ILE A 37 -3.75 6.48 2.73
C ILE A 37 -4.15 6.73 1.26
N PRO A 38 -5.43 6.92 0.90
CA PRO A 38 -5.82 7.18 -0.49
C PRO A 38 -5.45 8.57 -0.98
N ALA A 39 -5.19 9.52 -0.07
CA ALA A 39 -4.69 10.85 -0.43
C ALA A 39 -3.19 10.85 -0.76
N THR A 40 -2.51 9.71 -0.60
CA THR A 40 -1.06 9.57 -0.80
C THR A 40 -0.77 8.39 -1.73
N ILE A 41 0.20 8.55 -2.63
CA ILE A 41 0.63 7.45 -3.50
C ILE A 41 1.44 6.45 -2.67
N ILE A 42 0.95 5.22 -2.58
CA ILE A 42 1.60 4.12 -1.85
C ILE A 42 2.26 3.21 -2.87
N HIS A 43 3.59 3.17 -2.88
CA HIS A 43 4.33 2.40 -3.87
C HIS A 43 4.70 1.00 -3.37
N TYR A 44 4.78 0.82 -2.04
CA TYR A 44 5.28 -0.41 -1.41
C TYR A 44 4.46 -0.78 -0.18
N ASN A 45 4.75 -1.96 0.38
CA ASN A 45 4.18 -2.47 1.63
C ASN A 45 2.65 -2.61 1.65
N HIS A 46 1.96 -2.64 0.49
CA HIS A 46 0.49 -2.73 0.43
C HIS A 46 -0.06 -3.87 1.31
N ASP A 47 0.51 -5.08 1.19
CA ASP A 47 0.04 -6.25 1.97
C ASP A 47 0.22 -6.06 3.48
N HIS A 48 1.34 -5.46 3.91
CA HIS A 48 1.64 -5.22 5.32
C HIS A 48 0.74 -4.12 5.91
N ILE A 49 0.48 -3.06 5.13
CA ILE A 49 -0.47 -2.00 5.50
C ILE A 49 -1.89 -2.60 5.59
N ILE A 50 -2.31 -3.43 4.63
CA ILE A 50 -3.61 -4.11 4.64
C ILE A 50 -3.75 -5.01 5.88
N GLU A 51 -2.72 -5.80 6.20
CA GLU A 51 -2.76 -6.68 7.37
C GLU A 51 -2.95 -5.88 8.67
N LYS A 52 -2.13 -4.83 8.87
CA LYS A 52 -2.22 -3.98 10.06
C LYS A 52 -3.55 -3.22 10.13
N TRP A 53 -4.04 -2.72 9.00
CA TRP A 53 -5.34 -2.08 8.89
C TRP A 53 -6.46 -3.00 9.36
N ARG A 54 -6.56 -4.20 8.77
CA ARG A 54 -7.60 -5.19 9.12
C ARG A 54 -7.52 -5.58 10.59
N ARG A 55 -6.31 -5.76 11.12
CA ARG A 55 -6.10 -6.07 12.55
C ARG A 55 -6.65 -4.93 13.42
N LYS A 56 -6.34 -3.68 13.10
CA LYS A 56 -6.84 -2.53 13.88
C LYS A 56 -8.34 -2.32 13.79
N VAL A 57 -8.93 -2.51 12.61
CA VAL A 57 -10.39 -2.50 12.43
C VAL A 57 -11.07 -3.51 13.36
N GLN A 58 -10.52 -4.72 13.45
CA GLN A 58 -11.01 -5.78 14.34
C GLN A 58 -10.79 -5.45 15.82
N GLU A 59 -9.58 -5.02 16.20
CA GLU A 59 -9.23 -4.66 17.59
C GLU A 59 -10.15 -3.57 18.14
N LEU A 60 -10.47 -2.56 17.32
CA LEU A 60 -11.32 -1.44 17.71
C LEU A 60 -12.81 -1.71 17.50
N SER A 61 -13.17 -2.93 17.07
CA SER A 61 -14.56 -3.32 16.75
C SER A 61 -15.25 -2.30 15.84
N TRP A 62 -14.53 -1.75 14.87
CA TRP A 62 -15.05 -0.70 14.00
C TRP A 62 -16.02 -1.33 12.99
N PRO A 63 -17.35 -1.06 13.08
CA PRO A 63 -18.36 -1.84 12.38
C PRO A 63 -18.44 -1.57 10.88
N HIS A 64 -17.70 -0.57 10.39
CA HIS A 64 -17.71 -0.15 9.01
C HIS A 64 -16.28 0.09 8.53
N ASP A 65 -15.73 -0.87 7.80
CA ASP A 65 -14.57 -0.67 6.92
C ASP A 65 -15.02 0.15 5.69
N ASP A 66 -15.58 1.34 5.92
CA ASP A 66 -16.15 2.23 4.89
C ASP A 66 -15.08 3.10 4.20
N SER A 67 -13.86 3.10 4.73
CA SER A 67 -12.79 3.98 4.28
C SER A 67 -12.24 3.62 2.90
N GLY A 68 -12.62 2.47 2.33
CA GLY A 68 -12.12 2.00 1.03
C GLY A 68 -10.62 1.69 1.01
N VAL A 69 -9.95 1.70 2.17
CA VAL A 69 -8.47 1.58 2.26
C VAL A 69 -7.97 0.27 1.67
N VAL A 70 -8.61 -0.85 2.00
CA VAL A 70 -8.19 -2.16 1.51
C VAL A 70 -8.37 -2.25 -0.01
N GLU A 71 -9.49 -1.76 -0.54
CA GLU A 71 -9.77 -1.75 -1.97
C GLU A 71 -8.77 -0.86 -2.73
N TYR A 72 -8.51 0.35 -2.21
CA TYR A 72 -7.51 1.26 -2.76
C TYR A 72 -6.14 0.61 -2.83
N LEU A 73 -5.65 0.02 -1.73
CA LEU A 73 -4.32 -0.59 -1.68
C LEU A 73 -4.18 -1.81 -2.60
N LEU A 74 -5.25 -2.61 -2.75
CA LEU A 74 -5.26 -3.73 -3.69
C LEU A 74 -5.25 -3.25 -5.15
N ASN A 75 -5.99 -2.18 -5.46
CA ASN A 75 -6.02 -1.62 -6.81
C ASN A 75 -4.69 -0.95 -7.18
N GLU A 76 -4.06 -0.22 -6.25
CA GLU A 76 -2.73 0.36 -6.45
C GLU A 76 -1.68 -0.73 -6.68
N LYS A 77 -1.67 -1.78 -5.84
CA LYS A 77 -0.77 -2.93 -6.01
C LYS A 77 -0.92 -3.55 -7.40
N LYS A 78 -2.16 -3.80 -7.83
CA LYS A 78 -2.46 -4.36 -9.15
C LYS A 78 -1.96 -3.43 -10.28
N THR A 79 -2.21 -2.13 -10.17
CA THR A 79 -1.79 -1.14 -11.17
C THR A 79 -0.27 -1.10 -11.32
N ILE A 80 0.47 -1.19 -10.23
CA ILE A 80 1.94 -1.23 -10.23
C ILE A 80 2.45 -2.54 -10.86
N GLU A 81 1.84 -3.68 -10.51
CA GLU A 81 2.20 -4.99 -11.07
C GLU A 81 1.91 -5.06 -12.58
N GLU A 82 0.77 -4.53 -13.03
CA GLU A 82 0.38 -4.48 -14.44
C GLU A 82 1.24 -3.49 -15.24
N GLY A 83 1.51 -2.30 -14.68
CA GLY A 83 2.41 -1.31 -15.31
C GLY A 83 3.85 -1.79 -15.44
N SER A 84 4.31 -2.61 -14.49
CA SER A 84 5.61 -3.30 -14.58
C SER A 84 5.62 -4.39 -15.66
N SER A 85 4.49 -5.07 -15.88
CA SER A 85 4.33 -6.10 -16.92
C SER A 85 4.40 -5.53 -18.33
N ASP A 86 3.83 -4.35 -18.57
CA ASP A 86 3.81 -3.75 -19.91
C ASP A 86 5.18 -3.20 -20.34
N LEU A 87 5.95 -2.62 -19.40
CA LEU A 87 7.36 -2.27 -19.62
C LEU A 87 8.21 -3.50 -19.97
N ALA A 88 8.01 -4.62 -19.27
CA ALA A 88 8.73 -5.86 -19.56
C ALA A 88 8.41 -6.43 -20.96
N LYS A 89 7.15 -6.33 -21.41
CA LYS A 89 6.73 -6.73 -22.76
C LYS A 89 7.32 -5.83 -23.84
N GLU A 90 7.38 -4.52 -23.59
CA GLU A 90 7.96 -3.55 -24.54
C GLU A 90 9.47 -3.77 -24.72
N ILE A 91 10.20 -4.00 -23.62
CA ILE A 91 11.64 -4.33 -23.68
C ILE A 91 11.88 -5.63 -24.46
N LEU A 92 11.10 -6.68 -24.19
CA LEU A 92 11.21 -7.96 -24.91
C LEU A 92 10.89 -7.83 -26.40
N SER A 93 9.97 -6.93 -26.77
CA SER A 93 9.64 -6.64 -28.18
C SER A 93 10.72 -5.85 -28.92
N LEU A 94 11.60 -5.12 -28.21
CA LEU A 94 12.69 -4.34 -28.79
C LEU A 94 14.00 -5.13 -28.89
N THR A 95 14.14 -6.21 -28.12
CA THR A 95 15.32 -7.09 -28.11
C THR A 95 15.12 -8.41 -28.88
N GLY A 96 13.93 -8.63 -29.44
CA GLY A 96 13.55 -9.83 -30.21
C GLY A 96 13.73 -9.69 -31.71
#